data_AF-A0A7S2RC20-F1
#
_entry.id   AF-A0A7S2RC20-F1
#
_cell.length_a   1.000
_cell.length_b   1.000
_cell.length_c   1.000
_cell.angle_alpha   90.00
_cell.angle_beta   90.00
_cell.angle_gamma   90.00
#
_symmetry.space_group_name_H-M   'P 1'
#
loop_
_entity.id
_entity.type
_entity.pdbx_description
1 polymer ?
#
loop_
_entity_poly.entity_id
_entity_poly.type
_entity_poly.pdbx_seq_one_letter_code
_entity_poly.pdbx_strand_id
1 'polypeptide(L)'
;WLEPHAVATLVNRAVAWDLDIVVADFVREYSDGTRLPSYDYGIPGRLEGRRVMDASTEPLLFRLSPVPWRKLFRVDMLRADDAQFSELDYFFEDTAFHWFTLFAAKRVACLNTTLVHHRMNRGGGQTSDATQDPTVLVGILASVDSIGNRILSLPQSGRRITFEKQFVDWVDHRTHWIAERQNNPTKAVKFRNRLFQLATKWRLLLRAKDQRPKTPYMPIDLTVVIPCFNNGDNLQRLVDNILLNLRCRFEVILVDDGSSDDSLAVALSLQRLYPTLVYVYTSDQHGAGRARNLVIPLIEGRYTYFLDGDDGV
;
A
#
# COMPACT_ATOMS: atom_id res chain seq x y z
N TRP A 1 13.67 10.62 16.46
CA TRP A 1 14.57 10.20 17.55
C TRP A 1 13.71 9.66 18.69
N LEU A 2 14.32 8.96 19.66
CA LEU A 2 13.61 8.32 20.77
C LEU A 2 13.89 9.06 22.06
N GLU A 3 12.89 9.16 22.93
CA GLU A 3 13.11 9.63 24.31
C GLU A 3 14.15 8.73 25.01
N PRO A 4 15.01 9.26 25.91
CA PRO A 4 16.06 8.47 26.55
C PRO A 4 15.56 7.20 27.26
N HIS A 5 14.34 7.25 27.81
CA HIS A 5 13.72 6.14 28.51
C HIS A 5 12.74 5.33 27.64
N ALA A 6 12.64 5.63 26.34
CA ALA A 6 11.65 5.01 25.45
C ALA A 6 11.73 3.48 25.43
N VAL A 7 12.93 2.94 25.14
CA VAL A 7 13.15 1.49 25.03
C VAL A 7 12.90 0.81 26.38
N ALA A 8 13.44 1.36 27.47
CA ALA A 8 13.22 0.83 28.81
C ALA A 8 11.73 0.81 29.17
N THR A 9 10.99 1.86 28.81
CA THR A 9 9.53 1.97 29.09
C THR A 9 8.75 0.89 28.33
N LEU A 10 9.03 0.71 27.05
CA LEU A 10 8.42 -0.34 26.22
C LEU A 10 8.72 -1.75 26.75
N VAL A 11 10.00 -2.04 27.05
CA VAL A 11 10.45 -3.34 27.56
C VAL A 11 9.85 -3.63 28.94
N ASN A 12 9.93 -2.68 29.87
CA ASN A 12 9.38 -2.85 31.22
C ASN A 12 7.88 -3.14 31.17
N ARG A 13 7.14 -2.48 30.28
CA ARG A 13 5.72 -2.76 30.08
C ARG A 13 5.49 -4.15 29.49
N ALA A 14 6.26 -4.51 28.46
CA ALA A 14 6.15 -5.80 27.79
C ALA A 14 6.38 -6.96 28.77
N VAL A 15 7.40 -6.86 29.60
CA VAL A 15 7.74 -7.87 30.61
C VAL A 15 6.69 -7.91 31.72
N ALA A 16 6.32 -6.75 32.27
CA ALA A 16 5.40 -6.70 33.41
C ALA A 16 4.03 -7.32 33.11
N TRP A 17 3.55 -7.19 31.87
CA TRP A 17 2.22 -7.66 31.46
C TRP A 17 2.26 -8.83 30.48
N ASP A 18 3.46 -9.38 30.21
CA ASP A 18 3.71 -10.43 29.23
C ASP A 18 3.00 -10.12 27.90
N LEU A 19 3.45 -9.08 27.21
CA LEU A 19 2.80 -8.57 26.00
C LEU A 19 3.48 -9.11 24.73
N ASP A 20 2.65 -9.31 23.71
CA ASP A 20 3.12 -9.64 22.37
C ASP A 20 3.50 -8.37 21.59
N ILE A 21 2.76 -7.28 21.83
CA ILE A 21 3.00 -5.97 21.20
C ILE A 21 2.80 -4.85 22.24
N VAL A 22 3.73 -3.89 22.26
CA VAL A 22 3.56 -2.62 22.98
C VAL A 22 3.62 -1.48 21.98
N VAL A 23 2.61 -0.62 21.96
CA VAL A 23 2.54 0.56 21.08
C VAL A 23 2.69 1.82 21.93
N ALA A 24 3.68 2.66 21.67
CA ALA A 24 3.81 3.98 22.31
C ALA A 24 3.35 5.09 21.38
N ASP A 25 2.98 6.26 21.90
CA ASP A 25 2.63 7.42 21.07
C ASP A 25 3.87 8.15 20.52
N PHE A 26 3.63 8.99 19.52
CA PHE A 26 4.67 9.77 18.88
C PHE A 26 4.21 11.19 18.56
N VAL A 27 5.18 12.05 18.29
CA VAL A 27 4.94 13.39 17.74
C VAL A 27 5.65 13.54 16.40
N ARG A 28 5.09 14.38 15.55
CA ARG A 28 5.66 14.79 14.26
C ARG A 28 6.45 16.06 14.47
N GLU A 29 7.75 15.99 14.24
CA GLU A 29 8.67 17.11 14.43
C GLU A 29 9.21 17.59 13.08
N TYR A 30 9.07 18.88 12.81
CA TYR A 30 9.50 19.53 11.58
C TYR A 30 10.83 20.27 11.78
N SER A 31 11.51 20.59 10.67
CA SER A 31 12.84 21.24 10.70
C SER A 31 12.83 22.65 11.28
N ASP A 32 11.68 23.31 11.27
CA ASP A 32 11.44 24.63 11.89
C ASP A 32 11.21 24.55 13.41
N GLY A 33 11.28 23.34 14.00
CA GLY A 33 11.00 23.09 15.42
C GLY A 33 9.52 22.87 15.75
N THR A 34 8.63 22.98 14.77
CA THR A 34 7.20 22.72 14.96
C THR A 34 6.97 21.26 15.36
N ARG A 35 6.12 21.03 16.38
CA ARG A 35 5.71 19.70 16.83
C ARG A 35 4.20 19.55 16.75
N LEU A 36 3.74 18.55 16.02
CA LEU A 36 2.33 18.20 15.91
C LEU A 36 2.07 16.81 16.51
N PRO A 37 0.87 16.52 17.02
CA PRO A 37 0.51 15.19 17.47
C PRO A 37 0.63 14.12 16.37
N SER A 38 0.72 12.85 16.78
CA SER A 38 0.61 11.72 15.85
C SER A 38 -0.69 11.77 15.06
N TYR A 39 -0.70 11.08 13.91
CA TYR A 39 -1.94 10.84 13.15
C TYR A 39 -2.96 10.01 13.93
N ASP A 40 -2.52 9.34 15.01
CA ASP A 40 -3.34 8.48 15.87
C ASP A 40 -3.81 9.21 17.15
N TYR A 41 -3.62 10.53 17.23
CA TYR A 41 -3.87 11.31 18.44
C TYR A 41 -5.24 11.00 19.06
N GLY A 42 -5.23 10.72 20.36
CA GLY A 42 -6.41 10.36 21.13
C GLY A 42 -6.79 8.87 21.09
N ILE A 43 -6.31 8.07 20.12
CA ILE A 43 -6.55 6.61 20.11
C ILE A 43 -5.75 5.93 21.25
N PRO A 44 -4.43 6.15 21.42
CA PRO A 44 -3.68 5.56 22.53
C PRO A 44 -4.29 5.88 23.90
N GLY A 45 -4.71 7.13 24.13
CA GLY A 45 -5.40 7.54 25.36
C GLY A 45 -6.71 6.79 25.63
N ARG A 46 -7.50 6.48 24.59
CA ARG A 46 -8.73 5.66 24.72
C ARG A 46 -8.43 4.19 25.05
N LEU A 47 -7.22 3.72 24.73
CA LEU A 47 -6.80 2.33 24.88
C LEU A 47 -5.93 2.08 26.10
N GLU A 48 -5.29 3.10 26.67
CA GLU A 48 -4.32 2.94 27.77
C GLU A 48 -4.90 2.26 29.01
N GLY A 49 -6.18 2.48 29.32
CA GLY A 49 -6.87 1.82 30.44
C GLY A 49 -7.11 0.32 30.23
N ARG A 50 -6.93 -0.20 29.02
CA ARG A 50 -7.15 -1.60 28.64
C ARG A 50 -5.79 -2.30 28.62
N ARG A 51 -5.40 -2.89 29.75
CA ARG A 51 -4.03 -3.42 29.98
C ARG A 51 -3.55 -4.39 28.91
N VAL A 52 -4.38 -5.39 28.58
CA VAL A 52 -4.04 -6.46 27.64
C VAL A 52 -5.22 -6.63 26.70
N MET A 53 -5.01 -6.36 25.42
CA MET A 53 -6.04 -6.37 24.40
C MET A 53 -5.72 -7.38 23.32
N ASP A 54 -6.76 -8.05 22.84
CA ASP A 54 -6.71 -8.86 21.64
C ASP A 54 -7.32 -8.07 20.47
N ALA A 55 -6.68 -8.05 19.31
CA ALA A 55 -7.18 -7.35 18.13
C ALA A 55 -8.58 -7.83 17.69
N SER A 56 -8.94 -9.07 18.02
CA SER A 56 -10.28 -9.61 17.74
C SER A 56 -11.39 -9.05 18.65
N THR A 57 -11.02 -8.47 19.80
CA THR A 57 -11.93 -7.83 20.75
C THR A 57 -11.76 -6.33 20.84
N GLU A 58 -10.66 -5.80 20.31
CA GLU A 58 -10.35 -4.37 20.26
C GLU A 58 -10.12 -3.88 18.81
N PRO A 59 -11.19 -3.55 18.08
CA PRO A 59 -11.11 -3.05 16.71
C PRO A 59 -10.30 -1.77 16.52
N LEU A 60 -10.15 -0.93 17.56
CA LEU A 60 -9.38 0.32 17.48
C LEU A 60 -7.89 0.08 17.20
N LEU A 61 -7.36 -1.12 17.49
CA LEU A 61 -5.97 -1.46 17.17
C LEU A 61 -5.69 -1.40 15.66
N PHE A 62 -6.67 -1.76 14.82
CA PHE A 62 -6.57 -1.65 13.36
C PHE A 62 -6.68 -0.21 12.84
N ARG A 63 -6.99 0.77 13.70
CA ARG A 63 -7.08 2.20 13.35
C ARG A 63 -5.76 2.93 13.54
N LEU A 64 -4.82 2.31 14.25
CA LEU A 64 -3.49 2.86 14.45
C LEU A 64 -2.71 2.90 13.13
N SER A 65 -1.88 3.91 12.96
CA SER A 65 -0.98 3.99 11.84
C SER A 65 -0.08 2.73 11.75
N PRO A 66 0.12 2.18 10.55
CA PRO A 66 0.95 1.00 10.35
C PRO A 66 2.42 1.39 10.36
N VAL A 67 2.91 1.93 11.48
CA VAL A 67 4.33 2.31 11.62
C VAL A 67 4.99 1.44 12.70
N PRO A 68 6.02 0.64 12.37
CA PRO A 68 6.61 -0.33 13.30
C PRO A 68 7.56 0.33 14.30
N TRP A 69 8.18 1.47 13.94
CA TRP A 69 9.20 2.14 14.74
C TRP A 69 8.71 2.71 16.09
N ARG A 70 7.40 2.71 16.34
CA ARG A 70 6.76 3.06 17.63
C ARG A 70 6.33 1.84 18.45
N LYS A 71 6.65 0.63 17.97
CA LYS A 71 6.13 -0.63 18.48
C LYS A 71 7.28 -1.53 18.93
N LEU A 72 7.06 -2.24 20.03
CA LEU A 72 7.88 -3.38 20.46
C LEU A 72 7.11 -4.65 20.14
N PHE A 73 7.80 -5.67 19.62
CA PHE A 73 7.22 -6.96 19.23
C PHE A 73 7.92 -8.11 19.96
N ARG A 74 7.14 -9.12 20.35
CA ARG A 74 7.67 -10.39 20.86
C ARG A 74 8.12 -11.29 19.70
N VAL A 75 9.36 -11.77 19.76
CA VAL A 75 10.04 -12.43 18.63
C VAL A 75 9.45 -13.80 18.30
N ASP A 76 9.10 -14.60 19.31
CA ASP A 76 8.47 -15.91 19.13
C ASP A 76 7.11 -15.80 18.41
N MET A 77 6.33 -14.75 18.69
CA MET A 77 5.08 -14.44 17.99
C MET A 77 5.35 -14.18 16.50
N LEU A 78 6.35 -13.34 16.18
CA LEU A 78 6.69 -13.03 14.79
C LEU A 78 7.08 -14.30 14.02
N ARG A 79 7.92 -15.15 14.65
CA ARG A 79 8.39 -16.40 14.04
C ARG A 79 7.29 -17.44 13.88
N ALA A 80 6.40 -17.57 14.86
CA ALA A 80 5.32 -18.55 14.83
C ALA A 80 4.27 -18.25 13.75
N ASP A 81 4.04 -16.96 13.46
CA ASP A 81 3.06 -16.53 12.46
C ASP A 81 3.67 -16.23 11.09
N ASP A 82 5.01 -16.29 10.97
CA ASP A 82 5.77 -15.86 9.79
C ASP A 82 5.43 -14.41 9.37
N ALA A 83 5.31 -13.52 10.36
CA ALA A 83 5.01 -12.12 10.13
C ALA A 83 6.27 -11.39 9.65
N GLN A 84 6.34 -11.11 8.35
CA GLN A 84 7.47 -10.45 7.69
C GLN A 84 7.02 -9.18 6.95
N PHE A 85 7.96 -8.28 6.69
CA PHE A 85 7.73 -7.12 5.83
C PHE A 85 7.59 -7.58 4.37
N SER A 86 6.83 -6.85 3.57
CA SER A 86 6.78 -7.11 2.13
C SER A 86 8.13 -6.74 1.51
N GLU A 87 8.73 -7.67 0.77
CA GLU A 87 9.96 -7.42 -0.01
C GLU A 87 9.69 -6.78 -1.37
N LEU A 88 8.44 -6.41 -1.64
CA LEU A 88 8.11 -5.71 -2.87
C LEU A 88 8.56 -4.24 -2.74
N ASP A 89 9.22 -3.71 -3.78
CA ASP A 89 9.72 -2.34 -3.85
C ASP A 89 8.57 -1.31 -3.94
N TYR A 90 7.74 -1.19 -2.89
CA TYR A 90 6.66 -0.21 -2.81
C TYR A 90 6.63 0.53 -1.47
N PHE A 91 6.03 1.72 -1.49
CA PHE A 91 5.56 2.41 -0.29
C PHE A 91 4.41 1.60 0.34
N PHE A 92 4.29 1.63 1.68
CA PHE A 92 3.32 0.88 2.49
C PHE A 92 3.69 -0.57 2.83
N GLU A 93 4.95 -0.97 2.71
CA GLU A 93 5.48 -2.26 3.17
C GLU A 93 5.10 -2.60 4.62
N ASP A 94 5.05 -1.58 5.48
CA ASP A 94 4.66 -1.70 6.89
C ASP A 94 3.19 -2.09 7.09
N THR A 95 2.33 -1.84 6.08
CA THR A 95 0.89 -2.04 6.19
C THR A 95 0.55 -3.50 6.35
N ALA A 96 1.03 -4.37 5.45
CA ALA A 96 0.78 -5.81 5.58
C ALA A 96 1.34 -6.36 6.90
N PHE A 97 2.58 -5.97 7.25
CA PHE A 97 3.21 -6.36 8.53
C PHE A 97 2.38 -5.94 9.75
N HIS A 98 1.84 -4.73 9.75
CA HIS A 98 0.97 -4.26 10.83
C HIS A 98 -0.27 -5.13 11.01
N TRP A 99 -0.93 -5.52 9.92
CA TRP A 99 -2.10 -6.40 9.98
C TRP A 99 -1.72 -7.81 10.43
N PHE A 100 -0.64 -8.37 9.90
CA PHE A 100 -0.18 -9.73 10.24
C PHE A 100 0.18 -9.84 11.72
N THR A 101 0.91 -8.86 12.25
CA THR A 101 1.23 -8.83 13.68
C THR A 101 0.00 -8.70 14.57
N LEU A 102 -1.05 -7.98 14.14
CA LEU A 102 -2.33 -7.94 14.87
C LEU A 102 -3.15 -9.24 14.75
N PHE A 103 -3.03 -9.98 13.64
CA PHE A 103 -3.67 -11.30 13.52
C PHE A 103 -3.06 -12.31 14.49
N ALA A 104 -1.72 -12.28 14.62
CA ALA A 104 -0.94 -13.13 15.49
C ALA A 104 -1.10 -12.79 16.98
N ALA A 105 -1.09 -11.49 17.31
CA ALA A 105 -1.07 -11.03 18.68
C ALA A 105 -2.36 -11.36 19.43
N LYS A 106 -2.20 -11.74 20.70
CA LYS A 106 -3.28 -11.92 21.68
C LYS A 106 -3.20 -10.88 22.80
N ARG A 107 -2.03 -10.27 22.98
CA ARG A 107 -1.71 -9.41 24.11
C ARG A 107 -1.04 -8.13 23.63
N VAL A 108 -1.86 -7.14 23.34
CA VAL A 108 -1.43 -5.82 22.86
C VAL A 108 -1.74 -4.78 23.92
N ALA A 109 -0.82 -3.85 24.17
CA ALA A 109 -1.07 -2.67 24.98
C ALA A 109 -0.68 -1.39 24.23
N CYS A 110 -1.44 -0.32 24.46
CA CYS A 110 -1.11 1.02 24.00
C CYS A 110 -0.73 1.91 25.18
N LEU A 111 0.32 2.71 25.03
CA LEU A 111 0.77 3.71 25.98
C LEU A 111 0.40 5.08 25.45
N ASN A 112 -0.25 5.91 26.27
CA ASN A 112 -0.52 7.31 25.93
C ASN A 112 0.67 8.21 26.28
N THR A 113 1.88 7.70 26.03
CA THR A 113 3.14 8.38 26.30
C THR A 113 3.87 8.57 24.98
N THR A 114 4.23 9.81 24.69
CA THR A 114 5.08 10.14 23.55
C THR A 114 6.49 9.64 23.82
N LEU A 115 6.91 8.58 23.13
CA LEU A 115 8.27 8.02 23.25
C LEU A 115 9.10 8.20 21.99
N VAL A 116 8.46 8.61 20.88
CA VAL A 116 9.11 8.77 19.58
C VAL A 116 8.82 10.15 18.98
N HIS A 117 9.86 10.76 18.43
CA HIS A 117 9.80 12.00 17.65
C HIS A 117 10.07 11.65 16.19
N HIS A 118 9.01 11.56 15.40
CA HIS A 118 9.09 11.26 13.97
C HIS A 118 9.44 12.54 13.22
N ARG A 119 10.62 12.56 12.58
CA ARG A 119 11.09 13.72 11.82
C ARG A 119 10.37 13.78 10.48
N MET A 120 9.72 14.89 10.20
CA MET A 120 8.98 15.17 8.97
C MET A 120 9.86 15.91 7.96
N ASN A 121 9.54 15.77 6.67
CA ASN A 121 10.12 16.55 5.54
C ASN A 121 11.65 16.52 5.47
N ARG A 122 12.27 15.36 5.73
CA ARG A 122 13.69 15.14 5.43
C ARG A 122 13.84 14.86 3.93
N GLY A 123 14.73 15.57 3.24
CA GLY A 123 15.09 15.22 1.86
C GLY A 123 15.54 13.76 1.79
N GLY A 124 14.97 13.00 0.85
CA GLY A 124 15.24 11.56 0.65
C GLY A 124 14.57 10.60 1.63
N GLY A 125 13.48 11.00 2.30
CA GLY A 125 12.64 10.07 3.08
C GLY A 125 11.43 9.59 2.29
N GLN A 126 11.01 8.34 2.47
CA GLN A 126 9.86 7.72 1.77
C GLN A 126 8.59 8.59 1.76
N THR A 127 8.29 9.32 2.85
CA THR A 127 7.13 10.23 2.91
C THR A 127 7.29 11.45 2.02
N SER A 128 8.52 11.90 1.80
CA SER A 128 8.87 12.95 0.84
C SER A 128 8.83 12.40 -0.59
N ASP A 129 9.26 11.15 -0.80
CA ASP A 129 9.20 10.47 -2.09
C ASP A 129 7.73 10.30 -2.54
N ALA A 130 6.83 9.90 -1.64
CA ALA A 130 5.39 9.83 -1.93
C ALA A 130 4.74 11.19 -2.24
N THR A 131 5.35 12.31 -1.82
CA THR A 131 4.91 13.66 -2.21
C THR A 131 5.48 14.11 -3.55
N GLN A 132 6.62 13.56 -3.97
CA GLN A 132 7.29 13.87 -5.23
C GLN A 132 6.77 12.99 -6.38
N ASP A 133 6.64 11.68 -6.16
CA ASP A 133 6.04 10.73 -7.08
C ASP A 133 4.92 9.91 -6.41
N PRO A 134 3.64 10.28 -6.62
CA PRO A 134 2.49 9.54 -6.10
C PRO A 134 2.34 8.11 -6.63
N THR A 135 3.15 7.70 -7.61
CA THR A 135 3.16 6.33 -8.15
C THR A 135 3.55 5.31 -7.08
N VAL A 136 4.41 5.68 -6.12
CA VAL A 136 4.82 4.76 -5.04
C VAL A 136 3.63 4.31 -4.19
N LEU A 137 2.55 5.10 -4.15
CA LEU A 137 1.34 4.80 -3.37
C LEU A 137 0.57 3.58 -3.91
N VAL A 138 0.88 3.11 -5.11
CA VAL A 138 0.34 1.87 -5.71
C VAL A 138 0.58 0.65 -4.84
N GLY A 139 1.63 0.65 -4.01
CA GLY A 139 1.94 -0.42 -3.06
C GLY A 139 0.79 -0.81 -2.15
N ILE A 140 -0.10 0.13 -1.82
CA ILE A 140 -1.25 -0.16 -0.97
C ILE A 140 -2.17 -1.23 -1.58
N LEU A 141 -2.29 -1.27 -2.91
CA LEU A 141 -3.12 -2.25 -3.62
C LEU A 141 -2.57 -3.67 -3.42
N ALA A 142 -1.25 -3.81 -3.45
CA ALA A 142 -0.57 -5.07 -3.13
C ALA A 142 -0.76 -5.45 -1.65
N SER A 143 -0.68 -4.48 -0.73
CA SER A 143 -0.97 -4.72 0.70
C SER A 143 -2.42 -5.20 0.91
N VAL A 144 -3.39 -4.61 0.21
CA VAL A 144 -4.81 -5.04 0.29
C VAL A 144 -4.94 -6.51 -0.08
N ASP A 145 -4.35 -6.94 -1.20
CA ASP A 145 -4.41 -8.34 -1.61
C ASP A 145 -3.66 -9.27 -0.65
N SER A 146 -2.48 -8.86 -0.17
CA SER A 146 -1.70 -9.63 0.81
C SER A 146 -2.48 -9.86 2.12
N ILE A 147 -3.11 -8.80 2.64
CA ILE A 147 -3.92 -8.86 3.87
C ILE A 147 -5.14 -9.74 3.66
N GLY A 148 -5.88 -9.55 2.57
CA GLY A 148 -7.06 -10.36 2.27
C GLY A 148 -6.73 -11.85 2.14
N ASN A 149 -5.63 -12.19 1.45
CA ASN A 149 -5.17 -13.57 1.32
C ASN A 149 -4.82 -14.18 2.67
N ARG A 150 -4.12 -13.41 3.53
CA ARG A 150 -3.82 -13.85 4.88
C ARG A 150 -5.08 -14.13 5.68
N ILE A 151 -6.09 -13.26 5.64
CA ILE A 151 -7.36 -13.47 6.32
C ILE A 151 -8.06 -14.75 5.82
N LEU A 152 -8.09 -14.98 4.50
CA LEU A 152 -8.68 -16.21 3.94
C LEU A 152 -7.99 -17.47 4.45
N SER A 153 -6.67 -17.43 4.64
CA SER A 153 -5.88 -18.55 5.15
C SER A 153 -6.10 -18.84 6.64
N LEU A 154 -6.68 -17.89 7.39
CA LEU A 154 -6.95 -18.08 8.82
C LEU A 154 -8.11 -19.08 9.04
N PRO A 155 -8.05 -19.91 10.10
CA PRO A 155 -9.15 -20.77 10.47
C PRO A 155 -10.43 -19.99 10.75
N GLN A 156 -11.57 -20.58 10.36
CA GLN A 156 -12.89 -20.04 10.67
C GLN A 156 -13.06 -19.95 12.20
N SER A 157 -13.17 -18.72 12.71
CA SER A 157 -13.18 -18.42 14.14
C SER A 157 -13.79 -17.04 14.39
N GLY A 158 -14.21 -16.78 15.63
CA GLY A 158 -14.66 -15.44 16.03
C GLY A 158 -13.60 -14.35 15.77
N ARG A 159 -12.31 -14.69 15.91
CA ARG A 159 -11.20 -13.78 15.57
C ARG A 159 -11.23 -13.37 14.10
N ARG A 160 -11.32 -14.36 13.22
CA ARG A 160 -11.34 -14.15 11.77
C ARG A 160 -12.52 -13.25 11.37
N ILE A 161 -13.71 -13.46 11.94
CA ILE A 161 -14.89 -12.62 11.67
C ILE A 161 -14.62 -11.14 12.01
N THR A 162 -13.97 -10.86 13.15
CA THR A 162 -13.58 -9.48 13.48
C THR A 162 -12.58 -8.94 12.46
N PHE A 163 -11.57 -9.72 12.09
CA PHE A 163 -10.53 -9.29 11.15
C PHE A 163 -11.11 -8.98 9.76
N GLU A 164 -12.00 -9.84 9.24
CA GLU A 164 -12.73 -9.60 8.01
C GLU A 164 -13.49 -8.28 8.05
N LYS A 165 -14.21 -8.02 9.15
CA LYS A 165 -14.97 -6.78 9.32
C LYS A 165 -14.06 -5.55 9.33
N GLN A 166 -12.94 -5.60 10.06
CA GLN A 166 -12.01 -4.47 10.13
C GLN A 166 -11.31 -4.24 8.80
N PHE A 167 -10.94 -5.30 8.09
CA PHE A 167 -10.28 -5.22 6.80
C PHE A 167 -11.21 -4.63 5.74
N VAL A 168 -12.44 -5.12 5.64
CA VAL A 168 -13.43 -4.57 4.70
C VAL A 168 -13.67 -3.08 4.96
N ASP A 169 -13.91 -2.68 6.22
CA ASP A 169 -14.02 -1.26 6.58
C ASP A 169 -12.78 -0.43 6.19
N TRP A 170 -11.58 -0.99 6.40
CA TRP A 170 -10.34 -0.30 6.08
C TRP A 170 -10.21 -0.03 4.58
N VAL A 171 -10.40 -1.07 3.76
CA VAL A 171 -10.32 -0.92 2.31
C VAL A 171 -11.42 0.04 1.82
N ASP A 172 -12.64 -0.08 2.35
CA ASP A 172 -13.81 0.69 1.91
C ASP A 172 -13.80 2.17 2.25
N HIS A 173 -13.11 2.56 3.32
CA HIS A 173 -13.27 3.92 3.86
C HIS A 173 -11.95 4.61 4.17
N ARG A 174 -10.88 3.86 4.45
CA ARG A 174 -9.65 4.41 4.99
C ARG A 174 -8.49 4.44 4.01
N THR A 175 -8.65 3.85 2.83
CA THR A 175 -7.66 3.92 1.74
C THR A 175 -8.00 5.00 0.70
N HIS A 176 -9.23 5.55 0.71
CA HIS A 176 -9.70 6.48 -0.33
C HIS A 176 -8.88 7.76 -0.46
N TRP A 177 -8.36 8.30 0.65
CA TRP A 177 -7.51 9.49 0.63
C TRP A 177 -6.24 9.30 -0.21
N ILE A 178 -5.79 8.05 -0.41
CA ILE A 178 -4.60 7.73 -1.21
C ILE A 178 -4.86 8.03 -2.70
N ALA A 179 -6.08 7.75 -3.16
CA ALA A 179 -6.49 8.11 -4.52
C ALA A 179 -6.49 9.63 -4.73
N GLU A 180 -6.81 10.40 -3.69
CA GLU A 180 -6.84 11.87 -3.74
C GLU A 180 -5.43 12.50 -3.73
N ARG A 181 -4.38 11.74 -3.39
CA ARG A 181 -2.99 12.19 -3.46
C ARG A 181 -2.33 12.04 -4.83
N GLN A 182 -3.03 11.47 -5.80
CA GLN A 182 -2.49 11.34 -7.15
C GLN A 182 -2.37 12.73 -7.81
N ASN A 183 -1.25 13.00 -8.47
CA ASN A 183 -0.96 14.28 -9.12
C ASN A 183 -1.75 14.50 -10.43
N ASN A 184 -2.44 13.48 -10.92
CA ASN A 184 -3.21 13.50 -12.15
C ASN A 184 -4.66 13.03 -11.87
N PRO A 185 -5.70 13.80 -12.24
CA PRO A 185 -7.10 13.44 -11.99
C PRO A 185 -7.51 12.09 -12.59
N THR A 186 -7.02 11.74 -13.78
CA THR A 186 -7.34 10.45 -14.39
C THR A 186 -6.66 9.29 -13.66
N LYS A 187 -5.41 9.47 -13.22
CA LYS A 187 -4.76 8.49 -12.33
C LYS A 187 -5.53 8.33 -11.02
N ALA A 188 -6.02 9.43 -10.44
CA ALA A 188 -6.85 9.40 -9.23
C ALA A 188 -8.12 8.56 -9.42
N VAL A 189 -8.81 8.73 -10.56
CA VAL A 189 -9.99 7.92 -10.93
C VAL A 189 -9.60 6.46 -11.12
N LYS A 190 -8.53 6.16 -11.87
CA LYS A 190 -8.03 4.79 -12.08
C LYS A 190 -7.74 4.10 -10.74
N PHE A 191 -7.01 4.79 -9.86
CA PHE A 191 -6.67 4.29 -8.53
C PHE A 191 -7.91 4.03 -7.66
N ARG A 192 -8.88 4.95 -7.67
CA ARG A 192 -10.14 4.81 -6.94
C ARG A 192 -10.96 3.62 -7.44
N ASN A 193 -11.06 3.46 -8.75
CA ASN A 193 -11.74 2.31 -9.36
C ASN A 193 -11.06 1.01 -8.96
N ARG A 194 -9.73 0.99 -8.94
CA ARG A 194 -8.96 -0.18 -8.54
C ARG A 194 -9.15 -0.55 -7.07
N LEU A 195 -9.14 0.43 -6.16
CA LEU A 195 -9.50 0.22 -4.76
C LEU A 195 -10.92 -0.34 -4.60
N PHE A 196 -11.89 0.22 -5.33
CA PHE A 196 -13.27 -0.25 -5.30
C PHE A 196 -13.42 -1.69 -5.82
N GLN A 197 -12.71 -2.05 -6.89
CA GLN A 197 -12.66 -3.42 -7.41
C GLN A 197 -12.08 -4.39 -6.37
N LEU A 198 -10.97 -4.04 -5.72
CA LEU A 198 -10.35 -4.85 -4.67
C LEU A 198 -11.27 -5.00 -3.45
N ALA A 199 -11.87 -3.91 -2.98
CA ALA A 199 -12.86 -3.93 -1.91
C ALA A 199 -14.02 -4.89 -2.24
N THR A 200 -14.53 -4.82 -3.47
CA THR A 200 -15.63 -5.67 -3.95
C THR A 200 -15.21 -7.14 -4.02
N LYS A 201 -14.05 -7.43 -4.62
CA LYS A 201 -13.44 -8.77 -4.66
C LYS A 201 -13.36 -9.36 -3.26
N TRP A 202 -12.79 -8.62 -2.31
CA TRP A 202 -12.56 -9.11 -0.95
C TRP A 202 -13.84 -9.26 -0.14
N ARG A 203 -14.80 -8.34 -0.25
CA ARG A 203 -16.14 -8.50 0.34
C ARG A 203 -16.80 -9.80 -0.12
N LEU A 204 -16.70 -10.13 -1.40
CA LEU A 204 -17.28 -11.34 -1.96
C LEU A 204 -16.53 -12.59 -1.48
N LEU A 205 -15.21 -12.60 -1.56
CA LEU A 205 -14.38 -13.73 -1.15
C LEU A 205 -14.51 -14.06 0.34
N LEU A 206 -14.50 -13.06 1.20
CA LEU A 206 -14.57 -13.27 2.66
C LEU A 206 -15.97 -13.67 3.12
N ARG A 207 -17.04 -13.26 2.40
CA ARG A 207 -18.42 -13.68 2.69
C ARG A 207 -18.77 -15.06 2.14
N ALA A 208 -18.07 -15.52 1.11
CA ALA A 208 -18.39 -16.78 0.47
C ALA A 208 -17.98 -17.96 1.37
N LYS A 209 -18.98 -18.73 1.83
CA LYS A 209 -18.80 -20.00 2.55
C LYS A 209 -18.36 -21.12 1.59
N ASP A 210 -17.17 -21.02 1.01
CA ASP A 210 -16.56 -22.03 0.09
C ASP A 210 -16.95 -21.98 -1.39
N GLN A 211 -17.56 -20.89 -1.87
CA GLN A 211 -17.73 -20.67 -3.31
C GLN A 211 -16.78 -19.58 -3.79
N ARG A 212 -15.79 -19.92 -4.64
CA ARG A 212 -15.03 -18.90 -5.37
C ARG A 212 -16.03 -18.01 -6.11
N PRO A 213 -16.11 -16.70 -5.82
CA PRO A 213 -17.00 -15.81 -6.53
C PRO A 213 -16.64 -15.87 -8.02
N LYS A 214 -17.66 -15.86 -8.89
CA LYS A 214 -17.46 -15.60 -10.32
C LYS A 214 -16.64 -14.32 -10.43
N THR A 215 -15.56 -14.36 -11.22
CA THR A 215 -14.63 -13.25 -11.40
C THR A 215 -15.42 -11.96 -11.64
N PRO A 216 -15.16 -10.87 -10.90
CA PRO A 216 -15.88 -9.63 -11.12
C PRO A 216 -15.72 -9.20 -12.59
N TYR A 217 -16.76 -8.58 -13.14
CA TYR A 217 -16.73 -8.05 -14.50
C TYR A 217 -15.52 -7.12 -14.66
N MET A 218 -14.59 -7.50 -15.52
CA MET A 218 -13.44 -6.67 -15.88
C MET A 218 -13.86 -5.78 -17.06
N PRO A 219 -13.90 -4.45 -16.88
CA PRO A 219 -14.33 -3.54 -17.93
C PRO A 219 -13.33 -3.42 -19.08
N ILE A 220 -12.10 -3.92 -18.89
CA ILE A 220 -11.00 -3.91 -19.86
C ILE A 220 -10.62 -5.35 -20.19
N ASP A 221 -10.42 -5.65 -21.48
CA ASP A 221 -10.03 -6.98 -21.95
C ASP A 221 -8.51 -7.16 -21.89
N LEU A 222 -7.74 -6.12 -22.21
CA LEU A 222 -6.27 -6.14 -22.26
C LEU A 222 -5.63 -4.88 -21.66
N THR A 223 -4.64 -5.04 -20.77
CA THR A 223 -3.71 -3.95 -20.38
C THR A 223 -2.35 -4.23 -21.00
N VAL A 224 -1.88 -3.35 -21.90
CA VAL A 224 -0.51 -3.41 -22.42
C VAL A 224 0.41 -2.60 -21.51
N VAL A 225 1.49 -3.18 -21.03
CA VAL A 225 2.48 -2.51 -20.17
C VAL A 225 3.80 -2.38 -20.93
N ILE A 226 4.31 -1.16 -21.06
CA ILE A 226 5.50 -0.84 -21.83
C ILE A 226 6.51 -0.11 -20.93
N PRO A 227 7.55 -0.79 -20.42
CA PRO A 227 8.69 -0.11 -19.82
C PRO A 227 9.46 0.66 -20.90
N CYS A 228 9.85 1.90 -20.59
CA CYS A 228 10.52 2.81 -21.52
C CYS A 228 11.77 3.38 -20.86
N PHE A 229 12.90 3.30 -21.56
CA PHE A 229 14.15 3.93 -21.14
C PHE A 229 14.92 4.38 -22.38
N ASN A 230 15.09 5.69 -22.53
CA ASN A 230 15.82 6.30 -23.64
C ASN A 230 15.38 5.81 -25.05
N ASN A 231 14.07 5.87 -25.33
CA ASN A 231 13.48 5.40 -26.57
C ASN A 231 12.27 6.22 -27.07
N GLY A 232 12.34 7.55 -27.01
CA GLY A 232 11.22 8.45 -27.35
C GLY A 232 10.70 8.27 -28.79
N ASP A 233 11.60 8.14 -29.76
CA ASP A 233 11.26 8.02 -31.18
C ASP A 233 10.45 6.75 -31.51
N ASN A 234 10.79 5.61 -30.89
CA ASN A 234 10.06 4.35 -31.12
C ASN A 234 8.75 4.31 -30.33
N LEU A 235 8.74 4.88 -29.13
CA LEU A 235 7.60 4.84 -28.22
C LEU A 235 6.31 5.38 -28.86
N GLN A 236 6.40 6.51 -29.56
CA GLN A 236 5.26 7.09 -30.24
C GLN A 236 4.69 6.13 -31.30
N ARG A 237 5.54 5.56 -32.15
CA ARG A 237 5.14 4.63 -33.22
C ARG A 237 4.53 3.35 -32.66
N LEU A 238 5.14 2.79 -31.63
CA LEU A 238 4.68 1.61 -30.92
C LEU A 238 3.26 1.82 -30.38
N VAL A 239 3.03 2.93 -29.67
CA VAL A 239 1.72 3.24 -29.09
C VAL A 239 0.68 3.54 -30.17
N ASP A 240 1.03 4.29 -31.22
CA ASP A 240 0.12 4.54 -32.34
C ASP A 240 -0.30 3.24 -33.04
N ASN A 241 0.62 2.29 -33.22
CA ASN A 241 0.31 0.98 -33.79
C ASN A 241 -0.71 0.22 -32.94
N ILE A 242 -0.49 0.18 -31.61
CA ILE A 242 -1.42 -0.44 -30.65
C ILE A 242 -2.81 0.21 -30.75
N LEU A 243 -2.86 1.55 -30.74
CA LEU A 243 -4.11 2.32 -30.79
C LEU A 243 -4.91 2.09 -32.08
N LEU A 244 -4.22 1.90 -33.22
CA LEU A 244 -4.85 1.70 -34.53
C LEU A 244 -5.33 0.26 -34.75
N ASN A 245 -4.63 -0.73 -34.20
CA ASN A 245 -4.81 -2.13 -34.58
C ASN A 245 -5.57 -2.98 -33.56
N LEU A 246 -5.53 -2.64 -32.27
CA LEU A 246 -6.27 -3.41 -31.26
C LEU A 246 -7.79 -3.21 -31.40
N ARG A 247 -8.53 -4.33 -31.42
CA ARG A 247 -10.00 -4.36 -31.60
C ARG A 247 -10.78 -4.76 -30.34
N CYS A 248 -10.10 -4.94 -29.21
CA CYS A 248 -10.73 -5.19 -27.91
C CYS A 248 -10.81 -3.90 -27.08
N ARG A 249 -11.40 -3.95 -25.88
CA ARG A 249 -11.28 -2.84 -24.92
C ARG A 249 -9.92 -2.96 -24.24
N PHE A 250 -9.07 -1.95 -24.37
CA PHE A 250 -7.73 -1.99 -23.83
C PHE A 250 -7.33 -0.69 -23.13
N GLU A 251 -6.24 -0.77 -22.39
CA GLU A 251 -5.47 0.36 -21.91
C GLU A 251 -3.97 0.11 -22.13
N VAL A 252 -3.19 1.19 -22.13
CA VAL A 252 -1.74 1.18 -22.23
C VAL A 252 -1.17 1.85 -20.98
N ILE A 253 -0.25 1.17 -20.32
CA ILE A 253 0.52 1.70 -19.20
C ILE A 253 1.97 1.83 -19.64
N LEU A 254 2.46 3.06 -19.74
CA LEU A 254 3.84 3.40 -20.01
C LEU A 254 4.56 3.62 -18.67
N VAL A 255 5.74 3.06 -18.52
CA VAL A 255 6.57 3.26 -17.32
C VAL A 255 7.92 3.79 -17.77
N ASP A 256 8.16 5.08 -17.59
CA ASP A 256 9.46 5.70 -17.83
C ASP A 256 10.41 5.36 -16.68
N ASP A 257 11.52 4.73 -17.00
CA ASP A 257 12.46 4.14 -16.04
C ASP A 257 13.72 5.02 -15.85
N GLY A 258 13.49 6.32 -15.75
CA GLY A 258 14.52 7.34 -15.52
C GLY A 258 15.23 7.74 -16.81
N SER A 259 14.47 7.97 -17.89
CA SER A 259 15.05 8.37 -19.18
C SER A 259 15.75 9.74 -19.07
N SER A 260 16.83 9.87 -19.82
CA SER A 260 17.62 11.10 -19.96
C SER A 260 17.38 11.86 -21.27
N ASP A 261 16.67 11.24 -22.21
CA ASP A 261 16.23 11.83 -23.48
C ASP A 261 14.79 12.40 -23.38
N ASP A 262 14.10 12.53 -24.51
CA ASP A 262 12.73 13.04 -24.58
C ASP A 262 11.63 11.97 -24.37
N SER A 263 11.99 10.72 -24.00
CA SER A 263 11.03 9.61 -23.81
C SER A 263 9.89 9.96 -22.87
N LEU A 264 10.20 10.54 -21.70
CA LEU A 264 9.20 10.95 -20.73
C LEU A 264 8.28 12.04 -21.31
N ALA A 265 8.83 12.97 -22.08
CA ALA A 265 8.06 14.03 -22.72
C ALA A 265 7.08 13.47 -23.76
N VAL A 266 7.53 12.49 -24.57
CA VAL A 266 6.70 11.75 -25.52
C VAL A 266 5.59 10.98 -24.81
N ALA A 267 5.94 10.21 -23.78
CA ALA A 267 4.99 9.44 -22.97
C ALA A 267 3.89 10.34 -22.38
N LEU A 268 4.28 11.46 -21.77
CA LEU A 268 3.35 12.44 -21.22
C LEU A 268 2.48 13.10 -22.30
N SER A 269 3.01 13.28 -23.52
CA SER A 269 2.22 13.75 -24.67
C SER A 269 1.14 12.75 -25.07
N LEU A 270 1.49 11.47 -25.17
CA LEU A 270 0.54 10.38 -25.44
C LEU A 270 -0.56 10.30 -24.36
N GLN A 271 -0.21 10.41 -23.08
CA GLN A 271 -1.21 10.49 -22.00
C GLN A 271 -2.15 11.69 -22.15
N ARG A 272 -1.64 12.87 -22.56
CA ARG A 272 -2.51 14.04 -22.77
C ARG A 272 -3.46 13.86 -23.96
N LEU A 273 -3.01 13.22 -25.03
CA LEU A 273 -3.83 12.93 -26.22
C LEU A 273 -4.89 11.86 -25.95
N TYR A 274 -4.54 10.86 -25.14
CA TYR A 274 -5.38 9.69 -24.84
C TYR A 274 -5.57 9.50 -23.34
N PRO A 275 -6.16 10.48 -22.62
CA PRO A 275 -6.14 10.53 -21.16
C PRO A 275 -6.91 9.41 -20.48
N THR A 276 -7.77 8.69 -21.18
CA THR A 276 -8.54 7.55 -20.66
C THR A 276 -8.02 6.19 -21.14
N LEU A 277 -6.98 6.16 -21.98
CA LEU A 277 -6.41 4.93 -22.54
C LEU A 277 -4.92 4.78 -22.21
N VAL A 278 -4.17 5.88 -22.11
CA VAL A 278 -2.73 5.88 -21.86
C VAL A 278 -2.41 6.45 -20.48
N TYR A 279 -1.74 5.65 -19.66
CA TYR A 279 -1.32 6.02 -18.31
C TYR A 279 0.21 5.98 -18.23
N VAL A 280 0.84 7.06 -17.75
CA VAL A 280 2.30 7.16 -17.65
C VAL A 280 2.71 7.15 -16.19
N TYR A 281 3.67 6.32 -15.82
CA TYR A 281 4.28 6.24 -14.51
C TYR A 281 5.79 6.40 -14.63
N THR A 282 6.44 6.82 -13.54
CA THR A 282 7.88 7.04 -13.48
C THR A 282 8.50 6.10 -12.46
N SER A 283 9.74 5.68 -12.71
CA SER A 283 10.56 4.87 -11.83
C SER A 283 11.98 5.39 -11.89
N ASP A 284 12.58 5.65 -10.72
CA ASP A 284 13.99 6.01 -10.62
C ASP A 284 14.88 4.76 -10.44
N GLN A 285 14.28 3.57 -10.42
CA GLN A 285 14.94 2.30 -10.15
C GLN A 285 15.08 1.48 -11.43
N HIS A 286 16.17 1.72 -12.15
CA HIS A 286 16.46 1.08 -13.44
C HIS A 286 16.21 -0.45 -13.46
N GLY A 287 15.56 -0.91 -14.52
CA GLY A 287 15.26 -2.30 -14.86
C GLY A 287 13.81 -2.52 -15.30
N ALA A 288 13.60 -3.06 -16.50
CA ALA A 288 12.27 -3.37 -17.05
C ALA A 288 11.40 -4.25 -16.13
N GLY A 289 12.00 -5.19 -15.38
CA GLY A 289 11.28 -6.01 -14.41
C GLY A 289 10.69 -5.19 -13.25
N ARG A 290 11.41 -4.18 -12.76
CA ARG A 290 10.95 -3.27 -11.71
C ARG A 290 9.84 -2.36 -12.22
N ALA A 291 10.04 -1.75 -13.39
CA ALA A 291 9.03 -0.94 -14.05
C ALA A 291 7.70 -1.69 -14.25
N ARG A 292 7.76 -2.97 -14.67
CA ARG A 292 6.58 -3.83 -14.79
C ARG A 292 5.94 -4.11 -13.43
N ASN A 293 6.73 -4.51 -12.44
CA ASN A 293 6.24 -4.77 -11.09
C ASN A 293 5.48 -3.56 -10.56
N LEU A 294 6.06 -2.36 -10.66
CA LEU A 294 5.49 -1.10 -10.19
C LEU A 294 4.00 -0.94 -10.52
N VAL A 295 3.59 -1.33 -11.72
CA VAL A 295 2.24 -1.13 -12.24
C VAL A 295 1.36 -2.37 -12.25
N ILE A 296 1.88 -3.56 -11.91
CA ILE A 296 1.06 -4.79 -11.80
C ILE A 296 -0.20 -4.57 -10.94
N PRO A 297 -0.13 -3.91 -9.77
CA PRO A 297 -1.32 -3.72 -8.94
C PRO A 297 -2.39 -2.82 -9.59
N LEU A 298 -2.02 -2.02 -10.59
CA LEU A 298 -2.89 -1.10 -11.35
C LEU A 298 -3.51 -1.71 -12.61
N ILE A 299 -3.09 -2.91 -13.02
CA ILE A 299 -3.61 -3.59 -14.20
C ILE A 299 -5.10 -3.90 -14.00
N GLU A 300 -5.91 -3.49 -14.95
CA GLU A 300 -7.36 -3.71 -14.97
C GLU A 300 -7.84 -4.64 -16.09
N GLY A 301 -6.96 -4.96 -17.04
CA GLY A 301 -7.24 -5.89 -18.11
C GLY A 301 -7.49 -7.31 -17.59
N ARG A 302 -8.44 -8.01 -18.21
CA ARG A 302 -8.59 -9.46 -18.04
C ARG A 302 -7.30 -10.20 -18.40
N TYR A 303 -6.60 -9.70 -19.42
CA TYR A 303 -5.27 -10.12 -19.82
C TYR A 303 -4.31 -8.95 -19.70
N THR A 304 -3.01 -9.23 -19.57
CA THR A 304 -1.97 -8.22 -19.72
C THR A 304 -0.90 -8.71 -20.67
N TYR A 305 -0.30 -7.78 -21.41
CA TYR A 305 0.84 -8.03 -22.28
C TYR A 305 1.98 -7.09 -21.89
N PHE A 306 3.12 -7.65 -21.48
CA PHE A 306 4.34 -6.91 -21.23
C PHE A 306 5.12 -6.83 -22.53
N LEU A 307 5.17 -5.63 -23.12
CA LEU A 307 5.78 -5.37 -24.41
C LEU A 307 6.98 -4.46 -24.21
N ASP A 308 8.16 -4.86 -24.70
CA ASP A 308 9.35 -4.05 -24.55
C ASP A 308 9.28 -2.81 -25.45
N GLY A 309 9.74 -1.67 -24.92
CA GLY A 309 9.61 -0.39 -25.59
C GLY A 309 10.46 -0.29 -26.86
N ASP A 310 11.51 -1.09 -26.98
CA ASP A 310 12.45 -1.18 -28.10
C ASP A 310 12.12 -2.29 -29.11
N ASP A 311 11.16 -3.17 -28.79
CA ASP A 311 10.61 -4.10 -29.77
C ASP A 311 9.79 -3.31 -30.81
N GLY A 312 10.30 -3.24 -32.03
CA GLY A 312 9.59 -2.64 -33.16
C GLY A 312 8.33 -3.44 -33.53
N VAL A 313 7.24 -2.74 -33.88
CA VAL A 313 6.01 -3.34 -34.43
C VAL A 313 5.91 -3.11 -35.93
#